data_AF-A0A315SB47-F1
#
_entry.id   AF-A0A315SB47-F1
#
_cell.length_a   1.000
_cell.length_b   1.000
_cell.length_c   1.000
_cell.angle_alpha   90.00
_cell.angle_beta   90.00
_cell.angle_gamma   90.00
#
_symmetry.space_group_name_H-M   'P 1'
#
loop_
_entity.id
_entity.type
_entity.pdbx_description
1 polymer ?
#
loop_
_entity_poly.entity_id
_entity_poly.type
_entity_poly.pdbx_seq_one_letter_code
_entity_poly.pdbx_strand_id
1 'polypeptide(L)'
;MSRLASVPAVLAAGAACIVAGTALGAGSASAVAGPPMPVGGSQFSYTATHALTQRAADMDLPEFVASLPVPAEYKPANLALAARFDVAVQEALASPGGCIQVVIDPAPTTGGVFSYGFFGVDGAYCQP
;
A
#
# COMPACT_ATOMS: atom_id res chain seq x y z
N MET A 1 36.64 57.21 -11.61
CA MET A 1 37.99 56.63 -11.45
C MET A 1 37.86 55.22 -10.92
N SER A 2 38.26 54.22 -11.71
CA SER A 2 38.82 52.90 -11.28
C SER A 2 37.91 51.95 -10.47
N ARG A 3 37.70 50.67 -10.80
CA ARG A 3 38.29 49.73 -11.76
C ARG A 3 37.28 48.60 -12.00
N LEU A 4 37.17 48.16 -13.26
CA LEU A 4 36.63 46.85 -13.64
C LEU A 4 37.47 45.74 -12.99
N ALA A 5 36.82 44.70 -12.48
CA ALA A 5 37.44 43.40 -12.28
C ALA A 5 36.57 42.36 -12.98
N SER A 6 37.25 41.57 -13.81
CA SER A 6 36.76 40.71 -14.86
C SER A 6 37.17 39.28 -14.54
N VAL A 7 36.20 38.34 -14.56
CA VAL A 7 36.29 36.93 -15.06
C VAL A 7 37.13 35.95 -14.18
N PRO A 8 36.69 34.69 -13.91
CA PRO A 8 36.33 33.73 -14.95
C PRO A 8 35.09 32.84 -14.79
N ALA A 9 34.63 32.43 -15.98
CA ALA A 9 33.74 31.31 -16.24
C ALA A 9 34.37 30.00 -15.78
N VAL A 10 33.58 29.15 -15.13
CA VAL A 10 33.90 27.73 -14.94
C VAL A 10 32.93 26.91 -15.78
N LEU A 11 33.53 26.00 -16.53
CA LEU A 11 32.96 25.12 -17.55
C LEU A 11 31.95 24.11 -16.99
N ALA A 12 31.13 23.63 -17.94
CA ALA A 12 30.11 22.62 -17.84
C ALA A 12 30.60 21.21 -17.45
N ALA A 13 29.58 20.36 -17.22
CA ALA A 13 29.54 18.90 -17.29
C ALA A 13 29.85 18.12 -16.01
N GLY A 14 28.79 17.54 -15.44
CA GLY A 14 28.86 16.62 -14.32
C GLY A 14 27.48 16.14 -13.88
N ALA A 15 26.68 15.61 -14.80
CA ALA A 15 25.56 14.75 -14.42
C ALA A 15 26.14 13.47 -13.82
N ALA A 16 26.07 13.30 -12.50
CA ALA A 16 26.34 12.02 -11.86
C ALA A 16 25.67 11.94 -10.48
N CYS A 17 24.69 11.04 -10.42
CA CYS A 17 24.32 10.20 -9.28
C CYS A 17 23.76 10.89 -8.04
N ILE A 18 22.43 11.03 -8.07
CA ILE A 18 21.55 11.07 -6.90
C ILE A 18 21.90 9.88 -5.99
N VAL A 19 22.44 10.17 -4.81
CA VAL A 19 22.61 9.18 -3.74
C VAL A 19 21.27 8.99 -3.05
N ALA A 20 20.87 7.72 -3.02
CA ALA A 20 19.71 7.16 -2.36
C ALA A 20 19.61 7.54 -0.87
N GLY A 21 18.37 7.77 -0.41
CA GLY A 21 18.06 8.04 0.99
C GLY A 21 16.57 8.18 1.26
N THR A 22 15.84 7.07 1.11
CA THR A 22 14.66 6.68 1.89
C THR A 22 13.73 7.77 2.45
N ALA A 23 12.63 8.00 1.75
CA ALA A 23 11.31 8.06 2.38
C ALA A 23 10.33 7.37 1.43
N LEU A 24 9.85 6.19 1.85
CA LEU A 24 8.69 5.52 1.28
C LEU A 24 7.47 6.45 1.48
N GLY A 25 7.32 7.41 0.58
CA GLY A 25 6.01 7.92 0.24
C GLY A 25 5.27 6.73 -0.36
N ALA A 26 4.43 6.10 0.45
CA ALA A 26 3.39 5.21 -0.04
C ALA A 26 2.61 5.99 -1.08
N GLY A 27 2.98 5.78 -2.34
CA GLY A 27 2.28 6.36 -3.47
C GLY A 27 0.86 5.90 -3.36
N SER A 28 -0.04 6.85 -3.17
CA SER A 28 -1.46 6.72 -3.49
C SER A 28 -1.60 6.57 -5.02
N ALA A 29 -0.99 5.52 -5.58
CA ALA A 29 -1.48 4.97 -6.81
C ALA A 29 -2.74 4.22 -6.37
N SER A 30 -3.90 4.67 -6.85
CA SER A 30 -5.08 3.80 -6.88
C SER A 30 -4.62 2.58 -7.67
N ALA A 31 -4.29 1.51 -6.94
CA ALA A 31 -3.73 0.30 -7.49
C ALA A 31 -4.91 -0.40 -8.14
N VAL A 32 -5.08 -0.14 -9.44
CA VAL A 32 -6.02 -0.91 -10.26
C VAL A 32 -5.81 -2.39 -9.94
N ALA A 33 -6.92 -3.09 -9.66
CA ALA A 33 -6.88 -4.50 -9.34
C ALA A 33 -6.06 -5.27 -10.39
N GLY A 34 -5.20 -6.16 -9.92
CA GLY A 34 -4.24 -6.87 -10.76
C GLY A 34 -4.09 -8.33 -10.36
N PRO A 35 -3.03 -9.01 -10.80
CA PRO A 35 -2.71 -10.34 -10.30
C PRO A 35 -2.51 -10.34 -8.78
N PRO A 36 -2.77 -11.48 -8.10
CA PRO A 36 -2.49 -11.61 -6.68
C PRO A 36 -1.03 -11.26 -6.36
N MET A 37 -0.81 -10.57 -5.24
CA MET A 37 0.52 -10.28 -4.73
C MET A 37 1.27 -11.59 -4.44
N PRO A 38 2.52 -11.71 -4.92
CA PRO A 38 3.40 -12.80 -4.53
C PRO A 38 3.66 -12.78 -3.02
N VAL A 39 3.76 -13.97 -2.42
CA VAL A 39 4.08 -14.12 -1.00
C VAL A 39 5.43 -14.80 -0.79
N GLY A 40 6.17 -14.35 0.22
CA GLY A 40 7.43 -14.97 0.64
C GLY A 40 7.21 -16.32 1.35
N GLY A 41 8.27 -17.12 1.50
CA GLY A 41 8.17 -18.48 2.04
C GLY A 41 7.65 -18.60 3.49
N SER A 42 7.70 -17.52 4.28
CA SER A 42 7.15 -17.46 5.65
C SER A 42 5.79 -16.76 5.73
N GLN A 43 5.29 -16.21 4.63
CA GLN A 43 4.05 -15.44 4.59
C GLN A 43 2.87 -16.33 4.21
N PHE A 44 1.70 -16.00 4.72
CA PHE A 44 0.44 -16.66 4.38
C PHE A 44 -0.39 -15.77 3.47
N SER A 45 -1.03 -16.37 2.46
CA SER A 45 -1.93 -15.66 1.54
C SER A 45 -3.32 -16.29 1.55
N TYR A 46 -4.34 -15.44 1.62
CA TYR A 46 -5.73 -15.83 1.52
C TYR A 46 -6.43 -14.94 0.51
N THR A 47 -7.09 -15.55 -0.46
CA THR A 47 -7.90 -14.83 -1.46
C THR A 47 -9.37 -15.07 -1.14
N ALA A 48 -10.12 -13.99 -0.96
CA ALA A 48 -11.56 -14.04 -0.76
C ALA A 48 -12.29 -14.39 -2.08
N THR A 49 -13.54 -14.81 -2.00
CA THR A 49 -14.42 -14.86 -3.18
C THR A 49 -14.96 -13.47 -3.48
N HIS A 50 -15.43 -13.25 -4.71
CA HIS A 50 -16.09 -12.00 -5.09
C HIS A 50 -17.27 -11.67 -4.16
N ALA A 51 -18.09 -12.67 -3.81
CA ALA A 51 -19.24 -12.48 -2.92
C ALA A 51 -18.84 -12.00 -1.51
N LEU A 52 -17.70 -12.47 -0.98
CA LEU A 52 -17.19 -11.98 0.32
C LEU A 52 -16.67 -10.55 0.21
N THR A 53 -16.05 -10.19 -0.90
CA THR A 53 -15.60 -8.82 -1.17
C THR A 53 -16.78 -7.85 -1.28
N GLN A 54 -17.85 -8.22 -2.00
CA GLN A 54 -19.09 -7.44 -2.04
C GLN A 54 -19.68 -7.26 -0.64
N ARG A 55 -19.79 -8.36 0.11
CA ARG A 55 -20.32 -8.31 1.47
C ARG A 55 -19.49 -7.40 2.40
N ALA A 56 -18.17 -7.36 2.23
CA ALA A 56 -17.31 -6.45 2.98
C ALA A 56 -17.65 -4.97 2.69
N ALA A 57 -17.94 -4.62 1.45
CA ALA A 57 -18.40 -3.28 1.08
C ALA A 57 -19.81 -2.99 1.62
N ASP A 58 -20.75 -3.94 1.46
CA ASP A 58 -22.15 -3.76 1.90
C ASP A 58 -22.27 -3.54 3.43
N MET A 59 -21.37 -4.13 4.20
CA MET A 59 -21.33 -3.99 5.66
C MET A 59 -20.49 -2.80 6.14
N ASP A 60 -19.88 -2.05 5.22
CA ASP A 60 -18.89 -1.01 5.53
C ASP A 60 -17.81 -1.55 6.49
N LEU A 61 -17.28 -2.73 6.17
CA LEU A 61 -16.37 -3.46 7.04
C LEU A 61 -15.10 -2.66 7.40
N PRO A 62 -14.51 -1.83 6.50
CA PRO A 62 -13.42 -0.93 6.87
C PRO A 62 -13.80 0.03 8.00
N GLU A 63 -14.97 0.66 7.94
CA GLU A 63 -15.45 1.56 9.01
C GLU A 63 -15.73 0.78 10.30
N PHE A 64 -16.28 -0.44 10.19
CA PHE A 64 -16.40 -1.32 11.35
C PHE A 64 -15.03 -1.58 12.01
N VAL A 65 -13.98 -1.87 11.23
CA VAL A 65 -12.61 -2.03 11.75
C VAL A 65 -12.13 -0.74 12.41
N ALA A 66 -12.36 0.42 11.80
CA ALA A 66 -11.99 1.73 12.36
C ALA A 66 -12.67 2.00 13.72
N SER A 67 -13.88 1.48 13.92
CA SER A 67 -14.68 1.64 15.14
C SER A 67 -14.27 0.74 16.31
N LEU A 68 -13.43 -0.26 16.08
CA LEU A 68 -13.05 -1.22 17.11
C LEU A 68 -12.37 -0.53 18.30
N PRO A 69 -12.74 -0.88 19.55
CA PRO A 69 -12.10 -0.32 20.73
C PRO A 69 -10.67 -0.86 20.85
N VAL A 70 -9.71 -0.03 20.46
CA VAL A 70 -8.28 -0.32 20.60
C VAL A 70 -7.64 0.62 21.63
N PRO A 71 -6.58 0.19 22.32
CA PRO A 71 -5.75 1.09 23.13
C PRO A 71 -5.30 2.32 22.33
N ALA A 72 -5.16 3.45 23.02
CA ALA A 72 -4.90 4.74 22.37
C ALA A 72 -3.62 4.75 21.54
N GLU A 73 -2.60 4.02 21.99
CA GLU A 73 -1.31 3.79 21.32
C GLU A 73 -1.45 3.06 19.98
N TYR A 74 -2.49 2.24 19.80
CA TYR A 74 -2.73 1.48 18.57
C TYR A 74 -3.78 2.12 17.66
N LYS A 75 -4.48 3.16 18.12
CA LYS A 75 -5.53 3.83 17.33
C LYS A 75 -5.05 4.31 15.96
N PRO A 76 -3.88 4.95 15.81
CA PRO A 76 -3.39 5.33 14.48
C PRO A 76 -3.16 4.14 13.55
N ALA A 77 -2.65 3.02 14.09
CA ALA A 77 -2.43 1.80 13.31
C ALA A 77 -3.75 1.15 12.89
N ASN A 78 -4.76 1.14 13.75
CA ASN A 78 -6.10 0.64 13.44
C ASN A 78 -6.79 1.46 12.32
N LEU A 79 -6.69 2.79 12.40
CA LEU A 79 -7.23 3.67 11.35
C LEU A 79 -6.49 3.49 10.02
N ALA A 80 -5.17 3.34 10.05
CA ALA A 80 -4.38 3.07 8.85
C ALA A 80 -4.72 1.70 8.23
N LEU A 81 -4.98 0.69 9.06
CA LEU A 81 -5.43 -0.64 8.64
C LEU A 81 -6.79 -0.54 7.94
N ALA A 82 -7.76 0.12 8.58
CA ALA A 82 -9.09 0.35 8.03
C ALA A 82 -9.03 1.07 6.67
N ALA A 83 -8.27 2.17 6.58
CA ALA A 83 -8.13 2.93 5.34
C ALA A 83 -7.50 2.09 4.21
N ARG A 84 -6.49 1.28 4.50
CA ARG A 84 -5.90 0.37 3.50
C ARG A 84 -6.87 -0.70 3.04
N PHE A 85 -7.68 -1.21 3.97
CA PHE A 85 -8.68 -2.21 3.63
C PHE A 85 -9.78 -1.62 2.75
N ASP A 86 -10.26 -0.41 3.05
CA ASP A 86 -11.22 0.30 2.20
C ASP A 86 -10.69 0.46 0.77
N VAL A 87 -9.46 0.97 0.62
CA VAL A 87 -8.82 1.10 -0.70
C VAL A 87 -8.80 -0.24 -1.45
N ALA A 88 -8.38 -1.33 -0.80
CA ALA A 88 -8.34 -2.65 -1.43
C ALA A 88 -9.73 -3.18 -1.83
N VAL A 89 -10.77 -2.91 -1.04
CA VAL A 89 -12.17 -3.26 -1.37
C VAL A 89 -12.62 -2.50 -2.61
N GLN A 90 -12.40 -1.18 -2.65
CA GLN A 90 -12.79 -0.34 -3.78
C GLN A 90 -12.04 -0.73 -5.06
N GLU A 91 -10.74 -1.00 -4.96
CA GLU A 91 -9.91 -1.46 -6.07
C GLU A 91 -10.41 -2.81 -6.62
N ALA A 92 -10.69 -3.78 -5.75
CA ALA A 92 -11.22 -5.08 -6.16
C ALA A 92 -12.58 -4.95 -6.87
N LEU A 93 -13.50 -4.16 -6.32
CA LEU A 93 -14.86 -4.00 -6.85
C LEU A 93 -14.92 -3.17 -8.13
N ALA A 94 -13.87 -2.42 -8.45
CA ALA A 94 -13.73 -1.76 -9.76
C ALA A 94 -13.54 -2.76 -10.91
N SER A 95 -13.09 -3.99 -10.63
CA SER A 95 -12.98 -5.10 -11.59
C SER A 95 -14.19 -6.03 -11.49
N PRO A 96 -14.88 -6.36 -12.60
CA PRO A 96 -15.95 -7.35 -12.59
C PRO A 96 -15.47 -8.70 -12.06
N GLY A 97 -16.08 -9.18 -10.97
CA GLY A 97 -15.66 -10.42 -10.31
C GLY A 97 -14.42 -10.30 -9.43
N GLY A 98 -13.88 -9.09 -9.23
CA GLY A 98 -12.68 -8.86 -8.43
C GLY A 98 -12.85 -9.22 -6.95
N CYS A 99 -11.75 -9.55 -6.30
CA CYS A 99 -11.72 -10.06 -4.93
C CYS A 99 -10.54 -9.49 -4.16
N ILE A 100 -10.53 -9.68 -2.84
CA ILE A 100 -9.46 -9.19 -1.98
C ILE A 100 -8.53 -10.33 -1.65
N GLN A 101 -7.22 -10.06 -1.75
CA GLN A 101 -6.19 -10.90 -1.16
C GLN A 101 -5.70 -10.27 0.14
N VAL A 102 -5.57 -11.12 1.17
CA VAL A 102 -4.93 -10.79 2.44
C VAL A 102 -3.61 -11.53 2.51
N VAL A 103 -2.53 -10.81 2.80
CA VAL A 103 -1.20 -11.38 3.05
C VAL A 103 -0.85 -11.13 4.51
N ILE A 104 -0.44 -12.20 5.22
CA ILE A 104 -0.05 -12.16 6.61
C ILE A 104 1.43 -12.50 6.71
N ASP A 105 2.21 -11.58 7.28
CA ASP A 105 3.61 -11.81 7.64
C ASP A 105 3.72 -12.05 9.15
N PRO A 106 4.03 -13.28 9.60
CA PRO A 106 4.14 -13.62 11.02
C PRO A 106 5.47 -13.21 11.66
N ALA A 107 6.43 -12.71 10.88
CA ALA A 107 7.73 -12.30 11.38
C ALA A 107 8.23 -11.05 10.63
N PRO A 108 7.51 -9.92 10.73
CA PRO A 108 7.85 -8.72 9.99
C PRO A 108 9.22 -8.17 10.43
N THR A 109 10.08 -7.87 9.45
CA THR A 109 11.44 -7.34 9.70
C THR A 109 11.45 -5.94 10.32
N THR A 110 10.31 -5.25 10.28
CA THR A 110 10.10 -3.90 10.85
C THR A 110 9.59 -3.91 12.30
N GLY A 111 9.48 -5.09 12.93
CA GLY A 111 8.95 -5.26 14.28
C GLY A 111 7.44 -5.51 14.35
N GLY A 112 6.95 -5.99 15.49
CA GLY A 112 5.57 -6.44 15.70
C GLY A 112 5.42 -7.97 15.68
N VAL A 113 4.25 -8.48 16.08
CA VAL A 113 3.97 -9.93 16.10
C VAL A 113 3.43 -10.43 14.76
N PHE A 114 2.71 -9.56 14.01
CA PHE A 114 2.18 -9.84 12.67
C PHE A 114 2.08 -8.54 11.85
N SER A 115 2.16 -8.65 10.52
CA SER A 115 1.81 -7.58 9.58
C SER A 115 0.77 -8.08 8.57
N TYR A 116 -0.15 -7.20 8.18
CA TYR A 116 -1.24 -7.49 7.24
C TYR A 116 -1.14 -6.58 6.01
N GLY A 117 -1.21 -7.19 4.82
CA GLY A 117 -1.39 -6.51 3.54
C GLY A 117 -2.76 -6.85 2.94
N PHE A 118 -3.46 -5.85 2.41
CA PHE A 118 -4.73 -6.00 1.68
C PHE A 118 -4.51 -5.51 0.26
N PHE A 119 -4.98 -6.28 -0.71
CA PHE A 119 -4.76 -6.00 -2.13
C PHE A 119 -6.02 -6.32 -2.93
N GLY A 120 -6.39 -5.41 -3.83
CA GLY A 120 -7.41 -5.67 -4.84
C GLY A 120 -6.88 -6.61 -5.93
N VAL A 121 -7.60 -7.70 -6.19
CA VAL A 121 -7.27 -8.70 -7.21
C VAL A 121 -8.30 -8.65 -8.32
N ASP A 122 -7.84 -8.64 -9.56
CA ASP A 122 -8.69 -8.63 -10.74
C ASP A 122 -9.52 -9.92 -10.82
N GLY A 123 -10.77 -9.79 -11.30
CA GLY A 123 -11.71 -10.91 -11.35
C GLY A 123 -11.22 -12.12 -12.15
N ALA A 124 -10.31 -11.93 -13.11
CA ALA A 124 -9.70 -13.03 -13.87
C ALA A 124 -8.88 -14.01 -12.99
N TYR A 125 -8.48 -13.59 -11.79
CA TYR A 125 -7.71 -14.39 -10.84
C TYR A 125 -8.52 -14.84 -9.61
N CYS A 126 -9.78 -14.45 -9.54
CA CYS A 126 -10.65 -14.73 -8.41
C CYS A 126 -11.42 -16.03 -8.62
N GLN A 127 -11.67 -16.74 -7.52
CA GLN A 127 -12.63 -17.84 -7.53
C GLN A 127 -14.05 -17.26 -7.67
N PRO A 128 -14.94 -17.95 -8.40
CA PRO A 128 -16.33 -17.52 -8.54
C PRO A 128 -17.07 -17.42 -7.20
#